data_AF-A0A929W9R1-F1
#
_entry.id   AF-A0A929W9R1-F1
#
_cell.length_a   1.000
_cell.length_b   1.000
_cell.length_c   1.000
_cell.angle_alpha   90.00
_cell.angle_beta   90.00
_cell.angle_gamma   90.00
#
_symmetry.space_group_name_H-M   'P 1'
#
loop_
_entity.id
_entity.type
_entity.pdbx_description
1 polymer ?
#
loop_
_entity_poly.entity_id
_entity_poly.type
_entity_poly.pdbx_seq_one_letter_code
_entity_poly.pdbx_strand_id
1 'polypeptide(L)'
;MKLRHILFLAALTCGASAMAQAERGRVGVNATAPTERLHVNGTARIQSLPKAGEGVTTSAAGQYDQTKANHFDPKRVVVANAQGVFGSMPGAWPLFFYLPGYIMPTDVSAPEYDGT
;
A
#
# COMPACT_ATOMS: atom_id res chain seq x y z
N MET A 1 -47.28 4.53 30.18
CA MET A 1 -45.96 5.19 29.99
C MET A 1 -44.85 4.27 29.46
N LYS A 2 -45.01 2.93 29.44
CA LYS A 2 -43.96 1.97 29.06
C LYS A 2 -43.67 1.89 27.55
N LEU A 3 -44.68 2.11 26.70
CA LEU A 3 -44.55 1.96 25.23
C LEU A 3 -43.72 3.08 24.57
N ARG A 4 -43.83 4.34 25.02
CA ARG A 4 -43.00 5.46 24.52
C ARG A 4 -41.51 5.31 24.86
N HIS A 5 -41.19 4.71 26.00
CA HIS A 5 -39.80 4.49 26.43
C HIS A 5 -39.15 3.33 25.67
N ILE A 6 -39.91 2.26 25.39
CA ILE A 6 -39.43 1.14 24.55
C ILE A 6 -39.16 1.61 23.11
N LEU A 7 -40.02 2.46 22.55
CA LEU A 7 -39.82 3.02 21.21
C LEU A 7 -38.59 3.93 21.14
N PHE A 8 -38.35 4.74 22.17
CA PHE A 8 -37.17 5.62 22.27
C PHE A 8 -35.88 4.82 22.43
N LEU A 9 -35.89 3.78 23.26
CA LEU A 9 -34.73 2.93 23.48
C LEU A 9 -34.40 2.09 22.23
N ALA A 10 -35.41 1.59 21.51
CA ALA A 10 -35.23 0.89 20.24
C ALA A 10 -34.70 1.81 19.11
N ALA A 11 -35.14 3.07 19.06
CA ALA A 11 -34.61 4.05 18.11
C ALA A 11 -33.15 4.44 18.43
N LEU A 12 -32.81 4.57 19.71
CA LEU A 12 -31.45 4.87 20.16
C LEU A 12 -30.46 3.73 19.86
N THR A 13 -30.87 2.48 20.09
CA THR A 13 -30.01 1.31 19.81
C THR A 13 -29.86 1.05 18.31
N CYS A 14 -30.90 1.28 17.51
CA CYS A 14 -30.84 1.15 16.04
C CYS A 14 -30.02 2.28 15.38
N GLY A 15 -30.16 3.52 15.88
CA GLY A 15 -29.38 4.67 15.42
C GLY A 15 -27.88 4.52 15.71
N ALA A 16 -27.52 3.95 16.87
CA ALA A 16 -26.13 3.66 17.21
C ALA A 16 -25.53 2.56 16.32
N SER A 17 -26.27 1.49 16.03
CA SER A 17 -25.81 0.42 15.12
C SER A 17 -25.60 0.91 13.68
N ALA A 18 -26.40 1.87 13.20
CA ALA A 18 -26.23 2.45 11.87
C ALA A 18 -24.93 3.29 11.74
N MET A 19 -24.49 3.94 12.82
CA MET A 19 -23.23 4.68 12.86
C MET A 19 -22.02 3.74 12.92
N ALA A 20 -22.16 2.56 13.55
CA ALA A 20 -21.16 1.49 13.50
C ALA A 20 -21.10 0.79 12.12
N GLN A 21 -22.18 0.82 11.34
CA GLN A 21 -22.26 0.26 9.98
C GLN A 21 -21.87 1.24 8.86
N ALA A 22 -21.54 2.50 9.17
CA ALA A 22 -21.32 3.54 8.16
C ALA A 22 -20.08 3.30 7.28
N GLU A 23 -19.19 2.38 7.66
CA GLU A 23 -18.00 2.00 6.91
C GLU A 23 -18.27 0.83 5.97
N ARG A 24 -19.08 1.02 4.92
CA ARG A 24 -19.43 -0.02 3.93
C ARG A 24 -18.18 -0.64 3.29
N GLY A 25 -17.67 -1.73 3.88
CA GLY A 25 -16.51 -2.47 3.37
C GLY A 25 -15.17 -1.74 3.49
N ARG A 26 -15.04 -0.81 4.44
CA ARG A 26 -13.81 -0.08 4.75
C ARG A 26 -13.29 -0.49 6.13
N VAL A 27 -11.97 -0.51 6.27
CA VAL A 27 -11.29 -0.85 7.52
C VAL A 27 -10.46 0.36 7.95
N GLY A 28 -10.91 1.02 9.02
CA GLY A 28 -10.17 2.10 9.68
C GLY A 28 -9.42 1.58 10.90
N VAL A 29 -8.13 1.85 11.00
CA VAL A 29 -7.34 1.64 12.22
C VAL A 29 -7.04 3.00 12.80
N ASN A 30 -7.60 3.27 14.00
CA ASN A 30 -7.51 4.57 14.66
C ASN A 30 -8.08 5.75 13.83
N ALA A 31 -9.04 5.47 12.96
CA ALA A 31 -9.75 6.44 12.13
C ALA A 31 -11.25 6.14 12.17
N THR A 32 -12.06 7.10 12.61
CA THR A 32 -13.54 6.97 12.72
C THR A 32 -14.27 7.26 11.42
N ALA A 33 -13.58 7.81 10.42
CA ALA A 33 -14.08 8.08 9.08
C ALA A 33 -12.98 7.83 8.02
N PRO A 34 -12.59 6.58 7.75
CA PRO A 34 -11.58 6.25 6.74
C PRO A 34 -11.96 6.64 5.30
N THR A 35 -11.03 7.34 4.66
CA THR A 35 -11.11 7.84 3.28
C THR A 35 -10.77 6.78 2.23
N GLU A 36 -9.94 5.79 2.57
CA GLU A 36 -9.56 4.65 1.73
C GLU A 36 -10.20 3.35 2.24
N ARG A 37 -10.11 2.27 1.43
CA ARG A 37 -10.60 0.94 1.84
C ARG A 37 -9.88 0.39 3.07
N LEU A 38 -8.61 0.72 3.20
CA LEU A 38 -7.80 0.48 4.39
C LEU A 38 -7.11 1.80 4.73
N HIS A 39 -7.48 2.43 5.84
CA HIS A 39 -6.86 3.66 6.32
C HIS A 39 -6.31 3.41 7.72
N VAL A 40 -5.00 3.60 7.88
CA VAL A 40 -4.30 3.52 9.15
C VAL A 40 -3.83 4.92 9.54
N ASN A 41 -4.40 5.46 10.61
CA ASN A 41 -3.91 6.72 11.20
C ASN A 41 -2.71 6.41 12.12
N GLY A 42 -1.53 6.26 11.54
CA GLY A 42 -0.29 5.88 12.23
C GLY A 42 0.69 5.14 11.32
N THR A 43 1.51 4.27 11.90
CA THR A 43 2.50 3.45 11.16
C THR A 43 2.02 2.01 11.02
N ALA A 44 2.11 1.45 9.82
CA ALA A 44 1.86 0.04 9.57
C ALA A 44 3.17 -0.76 9.50
N ARG A 45 3.24 -1.89 10.20
CA ARG A 45 4.35 -2.85 10.11
C ARG A 45 3.86 -4.16 9.49
N ILE A 46 4.54 -4.64 8.46
CA ILE A 46 4.29 -5.92 7.82
C ILE A 46 5.38 -6.90 8.25
N GLN A 47 5.00 -8.00 8.90
CA GLN A 47 5.95 -8.97 9.46
C GLN A 47 6.51 -9.94 8.42
N SER A 48 5.70 -10.33 7.44
CA SER A 48 6.06 -11.31 6.42
C SER A 48 5.68 -10.78 5.04
N LEU A 49 6.64 -10.81 4.12
CA LEU A 49 6.46 -10.47 2.71
C LEU A 49 6.92 -11.66 1.87
N PRO A 50 6.10 -12.18 0.95
CA PRO A 50 6.49 -13.31 0.12
C PRO A 50 7.63 -12.91 -0.81
N LYS A 51 8.58 -13.82 -1.03
CA LYS A 51 9.63 -13.67 -2.05
C LYS A 51 9.14 -14.17 -3.40
N ALA A 52 9.81 -13.76 -4.47
CA ALA A 52 9.51 -14.25 -5.81
C ALA A 52 9.55 -15.79 -5.83
N GLY A 53 8.47 -16.42 -6.30
CA GLY A 53 8.33 -17.88 -6.32
C GLY A 53 7.80 -18.50 -5.01
N GLU A 54 7.53 -17.74 -3.95
CA GLU A 54 6.88 -18.29 -2.74
C GLU A 54 5.36 -18.40 -2.91
N GLY A 55 4.75 -19.40 -2.28
CA GLY A 55 3.32 -19.67 -2.37
C GLY A 55 2.44 -18.63 -1.65
N VAL A 56 1.51 -18.02 -2.36
CA VAL A 56 0.53 -17.06 -1.84
C VAL A 56 -0.82 -17.73 -1.60
N THR A 57 -1.52 -17.32 -0.54
CA THR A 57 -2.81 -17.90 -0.14
C THR A 57 -3.99 -17.38 -0.98
N THR A 58 -3.73 -16.71 -2.10
CA THR A 58 -4.76 -16.13 -2.96
C THR A 58 -4.69 -16.81 -4.32
N SER A 59 -5.78 -17.48 -4.69
CA SER A 59 -5.91 -18.17 -5.96
C SER A 59 -6.07 -17.19 -7.13
N ALA A 60 -5.99 -17.69 -8.37
CA ALA A 60 -6.10 -16.86 -9.57
C ALA A 60 -7.51 -16.23 -9.70
N ALA A 61 -8.50 -16.86 -9.07
CA ALA A 61 -9.88 -16.38 -8.96
C ALA A 61 -10.11 -15.45 -7.76
N GLY A 62 -9.05 -15.04 -7.04
CA GLY A 62 -9.13 -14.16 -5.88
C GLY A 62 -9.71 -14.81 -4.61
N GLN A 63 -9.82 -16.14 -4.58
CA GLN A 63 -10.30 -16.89 -3.42
C GLN A 63 -9.14 -17.27 -2.49
N TYR A 64 -9.46 -17.61 -1.25
CA TYR A 64 -8.47 -18.16 -0.32
C TYR A 64 -8.05 -19.57 -0.76
N ASP A 65 -6.74 -19.81 -0.82
CA ASP A 65 -6.12 -21.07 -1.19
C ASP A 65 -5.15 -21.52 -0.10
N GLN A 66 -5.52 -22.61 0.59
CA GLN A 66 -4.68 -23.23 1.63
C GLN A 66 -3.47 -23.95 1.04
N THR A 67 -3.58 -24.45 -0.19
CA THR A 67 -2.54 -25.23 -0.86
C THR A 67 -1.44 -24.33 -1.43
N LYS A 68 -1.69 -23.02 -1.55
CA LYS A 68 -0.77 -22.03 -2.11
C LYS A 68 -0.27 -22.44 -3.49
N ALA A 69 -1.19 -22.92 -4.34
CA ALA A 69 -0.86 -23.34 -5.70
C ALA A 69 -0.37 -22.18 -6.58
N ASN A 70 -0.72 -20.95 -6.21
CA ASN A 70 -0.21 -19.75 -6.85
C ASN A 70 1.08 -19.26 -6.19
N HIS A 71 2.03 -18.85 -7.02
CA HIS A 71 3.30 -18.29 -6.59
C HIS A 71 3.32 -16.76 -6.75
N PHE A 72 4.01 -16.08 -5.84
CA PHE A 72 4.18 -14.64 -5.88
C PHE A 72 5.16 -14.26 -7.00
N ASP A 73 4.66 -13.52 -7.98
CA ASP A 73 5.43 -13.00 -9.12
C ASP A 73 5.39 -11.46 -9.09
N PRO A 74 6.41 -10.79 -8.53
CA PRO A 74 6.39 -9.34 -8.36
C PRO A 74 6.51 -8.62 -9.70
N LYS A 75 5.46 -7.89 -10.09
CA LYS A 75 5.41 -7.11 -11.35
C LYS A 75 5.53 -5.60 -11.19
N ARG A 76 5.27 -5.07 -9.99
CA ARG A 76 5.16 -3.64 -9.73
C ARG A 76 5.77 -3.31 -8.38
N VAL A 77 6.19 -2.06 -8.23
CA VAL A 77 6.65 -1.52 -6.96
C VAL A 77 5.54 -0.69 -6.35
N VAL A 78 5.35 -0.82 -5.04
CA VAL A 78 4.39 -0.02 -4.28
C VAL A 78 5.02 1.34 -3.97
N VAL A 79 4.28 2.40 -4.24
CA VAL A 79 4.66 3.79 -3.92
C VAL A 79 3.58 4.44 -3.10
N ALA A 80 3.90 5.53 -2.40
CA ALA A 80 2.92 6.37 -1.73
C ALA A 80 2.98 7.79 -2.28
N ASN A 81 1.83 8.45 -2.36
CA ASN A 81 1.76 9.89 -2.66
C ASN A 81 1.96 10.72 -1.38
N ALA A 82 1.91 12.06 -1.51
CA ALA A 82 2.03 12.98 -0.39
C ALA A 82 0.97 12.78 0.72
N GLN A 83 -0.16 12.14 0.38
CA GLN A 83 -1.26 11.86 1.31
C GLN A 83 -1.19 10.44 1.90
N GLY A 84 -0.09 9.70 1.66
CA GLY A 84 0.11 8.34 2.18
C GLY A 84 -0.70 7.25 1.45
N VAL A 85 -1.36 7.56 0.34
CA VAL A 85 -2.14 6.57 -0.42
C VAL A 85 -1.21 5.70 -1.26
N PHE A 86 -1.35 4.38 -1.13
CA PHE A 86 -0.56 3.43 -1.90
C PHE A 86 -1.01 3.36 -3.36
N GLY A 87 -0.04 3.46 -4.26
CA GLY A 87 -0.16 3.25 -5.69
C GLY A 87 0.86 2.24 -6.18
N SER A 88 0.94 2.07 -7.49
CA SER A 88 1.91 1.17 -8.11
C SER A 88 2.63 1.84 -9.27
N MET A 89 3.94 1.64 -9.34
CA MET A 89 4.77 2.07 -10.46
C MET A 89 5.37 0.85 -11.17
N PRO A 90 5.66 0.95 -12.48
CA PRO A 90 6.19 -0.16 -13.25
C PRO A 90 7.61 -0.61 -12.83
N GLY A 91 8.37 0.22 -12.10
CA GLY A 91 9.71 -0.14 -11.60
C GLY A 91 10.21 0.83 -10.53
N ALA A 92 11.18 0.40 -9.71
CA ALA A 92 11.78 1.22 -8.65
C ALA A 92 12.69 2.32 -9.23
N TRP A 93 12.50 3.56 -8.78
CA TRP A 93 13.43 4.66 -9.04
C TRP A 93 14.52 4.72 -7.95
N PRO A 94 15.77 5.09 -8.29
CA PRO A 94 16.23 5.45 -9.62
C PRO A 94 16.45 4.21 -10.49
N LEU A 95 16.00 4.30 -11.74
CA LEU A 95 16.49 3.44 -12.81
C LEU A 95 17.94 3.84 -13.05
N PHE A 96 18.84 3.22 -12.27
CA PHE A 96 20.30 3.27 -12.40
C PHE A 96 20.92 4.66 -12.15
N PHE A 97 22.01 4.71 -11.38
CA PHE A 97 22.89 5.88 -11.41
C PHE A 97 23.48 5.96 -12.82
N TYR A 98 22.97 6.87 -13.65
CA TYR A 98 23.59 7.15 -14.95
C TYR A 98 24.87 7.96 -14.69
N LEU A 99 25.99 7.25 -14.65
CA LEU A 99 27.32 7.84 -14.73
C LEU A 99 27.78 7.67 -16.19
N PRO A 100 27.64 8.67 -17.08
CA PRO A 100 28.23 8.57 -18.39
C PRO A 100 29.74 8.35 -18.20
N GLY A 101 30.33 7.43 -18.96
CA GLY A 101 31.78 7.23 -18.90
C GLY A 101 32.48 8.56 -19.21
N TYR A 102 33.21 9.10 -18.24
CA TYR A 102 34.09 10.24 -18.47
C TYR A 102 35.42 9.69 -18.96
N ILE A 103 35.81 10.07 -20.17
CA ILE A 103 37.14 9.75 -20.68
C ILE A 103 38.09 10.69 -19.95
N MET A 104 38.86 10.15 -19.00
CA MET A 104 40.00 10.86 -18.41
C MET A 104 41.08 10.93 -19.49
N PRO A 105 41.46 12.12 -20.01
CA PRO A 105 42.57 12.23 -20.93
C PRO A 105 43.85 11.78 -20.21
N THR A 106 44.45 10.68 -20.69
CA THR A 106 45.76 10.19 -20.21
C THR A 106 46.92 10.80 -21.00
N ASP A 107 46.60 11.47 -22.12
CA ASP A 107 47.52 12.24 -22.93
C ASP A 107 47.42 13.72 -22.55
N VAL A 108 48.48 14.25 -21.96
CA VAL A 108 48.60 15.65 -21.54
C VAL A 108 48.68 16.64 -22.71
N SER A 109 48.81 16.14 -23.94
CA SER A 109 48.88 16.95 -25.16
C SER A 109 47.54 17.09 -25.90
N ALA A 110 46.49 16.39 -25.45
CA ALA A 110 45.16 16.49 -26.04
C ALA A 110 44.50 17.84 -25.69
N PRO A 111 43.79 18.50 -26.65
CA PRO A 111 43.12 19.78 -26.40
C PRO A 111 42.00 19.69 -25.35
N GLU A 112 41.54 18.48 -25.01
CA GLU A 112 40.53 18.22 -23.98
C GLU A 112 41.12 18.01 -22.56
N TYR A 113 42.44 18.06 -22.39
CA TYR A 113 43.11 17.92 -21.09
C TYR A 113 43.02 19.22 -20.25
N ASP A 114 42.15 19.23 -19.23
CA ASP A 114 41.91 20.39 -18.34
C ASP A 114 42.85 20.45 -17.10
N GLY A 115 43.93 19.67 -17.10
CA GLY A 115 45.05 19.90 -16.18
C GLY A 115 44.82 19.67 -14.68
N THR A 116 43.80 18.93 -14.25
CA THR A 116 43.58 18.53 -12.85
C THR A 116 43.83 17.05 -12.61
#